data_AF-A0A528HG70-F1
#
_entry.id   AF-A0A528HG70-F1
#
_cell.length_a   1.000
_cell.length_b   1.000
_cell.length_c   1.000
_cell.angle_alpha   90.00
_cell.angle_beta   90.00
_cell.angle_gamma   90.00
#
_symmetry.space_group_name_H-M   'P 1'
#
loop_
_entity.id
_entity.type
_entity.pdbx_description
1 polymer ?
#
loop_
_entity_poly.entity_id
_entity_poly.type
_entity_poly.pdbx_seq_one_letter_code
_entity_poly.pdbx_strand_id
1 'polypeptide(L)'
;LYVASSEHEAVIELLAGNPAAAERSARAAYRALEEMGERAFRSTMAASLAVVILEQGRDEEAEDFAKLSAQLAASGDLVTQVRWRRVRARVHARRAELRAAEALAREAVTIAEATDFVNDRADALVDLSHVLEAARRGDEAVAAVSGALHLYELKGNVVAAAATQLRLGKLVKM
;
A
#
# COMPACT_ATOMS: atom_id res chain seq x y z
N LEU A 1 12.21 -17.85 6.26
CA LEU A 1 11.00 -18.68 6.04
C LEU A 1 9.81 -18.18 6.86
N TYR A 2 9.94 -17.95 8.18
CA TYR A 2 8.85 -17.43 9.03
C TYR A 2 8.31 -16.05 8.61
N VAL A 3 9.18 -15.10 8.26
CA VAL A 3 8.77 -13.73 7.84
C VAL A 3 8.03 -13.71 6.51
N ALA A 4 8.50 -14.49 5.53
CA ALA A 4 7.79 -14.63 4.27
C ALA A 4 6.40 -15.23 4.51
N SER A 5 6.29 -16.24 5.39
CA SER A 5 4.99 -16.83 5.75
C SER A 5 4.03 -15.82 6.38
N SER A 6 4.53 -14.94 7.27
CA SER A 6 3.67 -13.94 7.94
C SER A 6 3.27 -12.79 7.02
N GLU A 7 4.11 -12.37 6.07
CA GLU A 7 3.69 -11.40 5.05
C GLU A 7 2.56 -11.95 4.17
N HIS A 8 2.69 -13.19 3.70
CA HIS A 8 1.64 -13.82 2.89
C HIS A 8 0.36 -14.04 3.69
N GLU A 9 0.46 -14.41 4.97
CA GLU A 9 -0.69 -14.56 5.87
C GLU A 9 -1.41 -13.22 6.11
N ALA A 10 -0.68 -12.12 6.33
CA ALA A 10 -1.26 -10.80 6.46
C ALA A 10 -2.00 -10.35 5.18
N VAL A 11 -1.44 -10.65 4.01
CA VAL A 11 -2.09 -10.39 2.71
C VAL A 11 -3.34 -11.26 2.55
N ILE A 12 -3.28 -12.55 2.89
CA ILE A 12 -4.42 -13.47 2.80
C ILE A 12 -5.57 -13.00 3.70
N GLU A 13 -5.29 -12.67 4.96
CA GLU A 13 -6.31 -12.20 5.90
C GLU A 13 -6.91 -10.86 5.49
N LEU A 14 -6.11 -9.95 4.92
CA LEU A 14 -6.62 -8.69 4.37
C LEU A 14 -7.56 -8.95 3.18
N LEU A 15 -7.17 -9.85 2.27
CA LEU A 15 -8.00 -10.26 1.13
C LEU A 15 -9.25 -11.04 1.58
N ALA A 16 -9.19 -11.75 2.70
CA ALA A 16 -10.32 -12.45 3.31
C ALA A 16 -11.27 -11.53 4.07
N GLY A 17 -10.98 -10.22 4.16
CA GLY A 17 -11.80 -9.24 4.86
C GLY A 17 -11.63 -9.22 6.38
N ASN A 18 -10.50 -9.76 6.88
CA ASN A 18 -10.17 -9.83 8.30
C ASN A 18 -8.97 -8.94 8.66
N PRO A 19 -9.06 -7.61 8.52
CA PRO A 19 -7.92 -6.72 8.75
C PRO A 19 -7.38 -6.79 10.19
N ALA A 20 -8.24 -7.07 11.17
CA ALA A 20 -7.82 -7.26 12.56
C ALA A 20 -6.94 -8.52 12.76
N ALA A 21 -7.18 -9.59 11.99
CA ALA A 21 -6.35 -10.80 12.04
C ALA A 21 -5.00 -10.54 11.37
N ALA A 22 -5.02 -9.90 10.19
CA ALA A 22 -3.81 -9.45 9.49
C ALA A 22 -2.93 -8.58 10.39
N GLU A 23 -3.53 -7.61 11.11
CA GLU A 23 -2.81 -6.73 12.02
C GLU A 23 -2.16 -7.51 13.17
N ARG A 24 -2.88 -8.45 13.80
CA ARG A 24 -2.34 -9.25 14.90
C ARG A 24 -1.11 -10.06 14.45
N SER A 25 -1.18 -10.73 13.30
CA SER A 25 -0.06 -11.51 12.76
C SER A 25 1.12 -10.59 12.40
N ALA A 26 0.86 -9.49 11.68
CA ALA A 26 1.89 -8.52 11.31
C ALA A 26 2.58 -7.88 12.54
N ARG A 27 1.83 -7.53 13.59
CA ARG A 27 2.41 -7.02 14.85
C ARG A 27 3.25 -8.05 15.59
N ALA A 28 2.84 -9.31 15.59
CA ALA A 28 3.62 -10.38 16.20
C ALA A 28 4.95 -10.58 15.46
N ALA A 29 4.92 -10.62 14.12
CA ALA A 29 6.11 -10.72 13.29
C ALA A 29 7.03 -9.51 13.44
N TYR A 30 6.48 -8.29 13.47
CA TYR A 30 7.23 -7.06 13.69
C TYR A 30 7.99 -7.09 15.03
N ARG A 31 7.32 -7.46 16.13
CA ARG A 31 7.95 -7.52 17.46
C ARG A 31 9.06 -8.56 17.53
N ALA A 32 8.85 -9.74 16.95
CA ALA A 32 9.89 -10.76 16.90
C ALA A 32 11.15 -10.25 16.15
N LEU A 33 10.97 -9.55 15.03
CA LEU A 33 12.07 -8.95 14.28
C LEU A 33 12.79 -7.84 15.04
N GLU A 34 12.04 -7.04 15.81
CA GLU A 34 12.60 -6.03 16.71
C GLU A 34 13.48 -6.67 17.80
N GLU A 35 12.98 -7.71 18.48
CA GLU A 35 13.71 -8.43 19.52
C GLU A 35 15.00 -9.09 18.98
N MET A 36 14.96 -9.55 17.73
CA MET A 36 16.12 -10.14 17.04
C MET A 36 17.13 -9.09 16.55
N GLY A 37 16.81 -7.79 16.61
CA GLY A 37 17.63 -6.73 16.03
C GLY A 37 17.68 -6.76 14.51
N GLU A 38 16.76 -7.48 13.85
CA GLU A 38 16.79 -7.69 12.41
C GLU A 38 16.15 -6.53 11.66
N ARG A 39 16.99 -5.69 11.06
CA ARG A 39 16.58 -4.38 10.52
C ARG A 39 15.87 -4.48 9.17
N ALA A 40 16.37 -5.30 8.25
CA ALA A 40 15.88 -5.29 6.87
C ALA A 40 14.44 -5.79 6.82
N PHE A 41 14.19 -6.97 7.38
CA PHE A 41 12.84 -7.53 7.42
C PHE A 41 11.87 -6.72 8.29
N ARG A 42 12.37 -6.07 9.36
CA ARG A 42 11.54 -5.18 10.19
C ARG A 42 11.03 -3.99 9.38
N SER A 43 11.85 -3.45 8.47
CA SER A 43 11.44 -2.33 7.62
C SER A 43 10.28 -2.70 6.69
N THR A 44 10.34 -3.88 6.06
CA THR A 44 9.27 -4.40 5.21
C THR A 44 8.01 -4.69 6.02
N MET A 45 8.15 -5.36 7.17
CA MET A 45 7.02 -5.67 8.05
C MET A 45 6.35 -4.40 8.59
N ALA A 46 7.12 -3.35 8.90
CA ALA A 46 6.55 -2.05 9.29
C ALA A 46 5.72 -1.43 8.17
N ALA A 47 6.17 -1.51 6.91
CA ALA A 47 5.39 -1.03 5.76
C ALA A 47 4.10 -1.84 5.56
N SER A 48 4.20 -3.18 5.65
CA SER A 48 3.05 -4.07 5.52
C SER A 48 2.01 -3.82 6.63
N LEU A 49 2.46 -3.64 7.87
CA LEU A 49 1.60 -3.25 8.99
C LEU A 49 0.95 -1.88 8.77
N ALA A 50 1.70 -0.91 8.25
CA ALA A 50 1.18 0.41 7.92
C ALA A 50 0.03 0.35 6.90
N VAL A 51 0.14 -0.50 5.87
CA VAL A 51 -0.94 -0.73 4.90
C VAL A 51 -2.19 -1.30 5.58
N VAL A 52 -2.03 -2.35 6.40
CA VAL A 52 -3.17 -2.97 7.12
C VAL A 52 -3.87 -2.00 8.05
N ILE A 53 -3.12 -1.13 8.75
CA ILE A 53 -3.67 -0.12 9.66
C ILE A 53 -4.38 1.00 8.89
N LEU A 54 -3.83 1.42 7.74
CA LEU A 54 -4.44 2.44 6.88
C LEU A 54 -5.81 2.02 6.35
N GLU A 55 -5.94 0.76 5.93
CA GLU A 55 -7.20 0.20 5.43
C GLU A 55 -8.27 0.10 6.53
N GLN A 56 -7.87 0.09 7.81
CA GLN A 56 -8.77 0.22 8.96
C GLN A 56 -9.12 1.68 9.32
N GLY A 57 -8.60 2.67 8.56
CA GLY A 57 -8.88 4.09 8.79
C GLY A 57 -8.09 4.73 9.94
N ARG A 58 -7.06 4.06 10.46
CA ARG A 58 -6.21 4.55 11.55
C ARG A 58 -5.00 5.32 11.00
N ASP A 59 -5.26 6.52 10.48
CA ASP A 59 -4.30 7.30 9.70
C ASP A 59 -3.00 7.64 10.44
N GLU A 60 -3.09 8.11 11.68
CA GLU A 60 -1.92 8.54 12.48
C GLU A 60 -0.94 7.39 12.68
N GLU A 61 -1.46 6.24 13.13
CA GLU A 61 -0.61 5.08 13.40
C GLU A 61 -0.07 4.43 12.14
N ALA A 62 -0.85 4.41 11.05
CA ALA A 62 -0.37 3.97 9.74
C ALA A 62 0.82 4.83 9.29
N GLU A 63 0.74 6.15 9.49
CA GLU A 63 1.81 7.07 9.17
C GLU A 63 3.07 6.84 10.02
N ASP A 64 2.92 6.56 11.31
CA ASP A 64 4.04 6.28 12.21
C ASP A 64 4.81 5.03 11.79
N PHE A 65 4.12 3.94 11.46
CA PHE A 65 4.77 2.74 10.92
C PHE A 65 5.39 2.97 9.54
N ALA A 66 4.76 3.77 8.68
CA ALA A 66 5.33 4.11 7.38
C ALA A 66 6.61 4.96 7.53
N LYS A 67 6.64 5.94 8.45
CA LYS A 67 7.84 6.73 8.77
C LYS A 67 8.95 5.84 9.31
N LEU A 68 8.63 4.94 10.23
CA LEU A 68 9.61 4.01 10.77
C LEU A 68 10.17 3.09 9.67
N SER A 69 9.29 2.55 8.82
CA SER A 69 9.72 1.75 7.67
C SER A 69 10.69 2.54 6.79
N ALA A 70 10.37 3.80 6.45
CA ALA A 70 11.24 4.66 5.64
C ALA A 70 12.62 4.90 6.27
N GLN A 71 12.71 5.00 7.60
CA GLN A 71 13.97 5.16 8.33
C GLN A 71 14.83 3.89 8.33
N LEU A 72 14.18 2.73 8.38
CA LEU A 72 14.85 1.44 8.47
C LEU A 72 15.25 0.88 7.10
N ALA A 73 14.45 1.17 6.07
CA ALA A 73 14.55 0.60 4.73
C ALA A 73 15.86 0.97 4.04
N ALA A 74 16.47 -0.03 3.39
CA ALA A 74 17.55 0.22 2.44
C ALA A 74 16.99 0.89 1.17
N SER A 75 17.81 1.70 0.49
CA SER A 75 17.41 2.34 -0.77
C SER A 75 17.11 1.33 -1.88
N GLY A 76 17.79 0.17 -1.87
CA GLY A 76 17.58 -0.91 -2.83
C GLY A 76 16.38 -1.81 -2.54
N ASP A 77 15.69 -1.66 -1.41
CA ASP A 77 14.48 -2.41 -1.10
C ASP A 77 13.26 -1.74 -1.73
N LEU A 78 13.09 -1.93 -3.03
CA LEU A 78 12.09 -1.21 -3.83
C LEU A 78 10.65 -1.48 -3.35
N VAL A 79 10.33 -2.69 -2.88
CA VAL A 79 9.00 -3.02 -2.35
C VAL A 79 8.69 -2.18 -1.12
N THR A 80 9.62 -2.17 -0.14
CA THR A 80 9.44 -1.37 1.07
C THR A 80 9.36 0.12 0.72
N GLN A 81 10.20 0.60 -0.20
CA GLN A 81 10.19 1.99 -0.70
C GLN A 81 8.84 2.41 -1.31
N VAL A 82 8.19 1.52 -2.05
CA VAL A 82 6.87 1.74 -2.63
C VAL A 82 5.81 1.79 -1.54
N ARG A 83 5.75 0.78 -0.67
CA ARG A 83 4.69 0.60 0.33
C ARG A 83 4.59 1.76 1.32
N TRP A 84 5.71 2.20 1.91
CA TRP A 84 5.63 3.30 2.88
C TRP A 84 5.22 4.62 2.22
N ARG A 85 5.62 4.88 0.97
CA ARG A 85 5.22 6.08 0.22
C ARG A 85 3.73 6.10 -0.06
N ARG A 86 3.19 4.97 -0.50
CA ARG A 86 1.76 4.78 -0.74
C ARG A 86 0.94 5.11 0.50
N VAL A 87 1.31 4.56 1.65
CA VAL A 87 0.61 4.83 2.92
C VAL A 87 0.65 6.31 3.26
N ARG A 88 1.83 6.93 3.22
CA ARG A 88 1.96 8.36 3.51
C ARG A 88 1.17 9.22 2.53
N ALA A 89 1.17 8.89 1.23
CA ALA A 89 0.40 9.60 0.23
C ALA A 89 -1.10 9.60 0.55
N ARG A 90 -1.64 8.44 0.91
CA ARG A 90 -3.04 8.29 1.33
C ARG A 90 -3.38 9.07 2.58
N VAL A 91 -2.51 9.07 3.59
CA VAL A 91 -2.69 9.86 4.83
C VAL A 91 -2.68 11.36 4.52
N HIS A 92 -1.70 11.84 3.75
CA HIS A 92 -1.64 13.24 3.32
C HIS A 92 -2.88 13.64 2.52
N ALA A 93 -3.40 12.78 1.64
CA ALA A 93 -4.63 13.05 0.90
C ALA A 93 -5.87 13.14 1.81
N ARG A 94 -5.99 12.24 2.80
CA ARG A 94 -7.08 12.28 3.80
C ARG A 94 -7.04 13.55 4.64
N ARG A 95 -5.85 14.14 4.84
CA ARG A 95 -5.65 15.45 5.50
C ARG A 95 -5.72 16.66 4.56
N ALA A 96 -6.10 16.47 3.30
CA ALA A 96 -6.14 17.51 2.26
C ALA A 96 -4.77 18.17 1.95
N GLU A 97 -3.66 17.51 2.28
CA GLU A 97 -2.29 17.94 1.98
C GLU A 97 -1.88 17.46 0.57
N LEU A 98 -2.68 17.87 -0.43
CA LEU A 98 -2.73 17.24 -1.75
C LEU A 98 -1.41 17.28 -2.53
N ARG A 99 -0.61 18.35 -2.39
CA ARG A 99 0.68 18.45 -3.07
C ARG A 99 1.68 17.40 -2.58
N ALA A 100 1.77 17.21 -1.26
CA ALA A 100 2.64 16.21 -0.66
C ALA A 100 2.14 14.80 -0.96
N ALA A 101 0.81 14.60 -0.92
CA ALA A 101 0.18 13.35 -1.28
C ALA A 101 0.51 12.93 -2.71
N GLU A 102 0.34 13.84 -3.68
CA GLU A 102 0.56 13.54 -5.09
C GLU A 102 2.03 13.25 -5.39
N ALA A 103 2.96 14.03 -4.81
CA ALA A 103 4.38 13.78 -4.97
C ALA A 103 4.76 12.37 -4.51
N LEU A 104 4.33 11.97 -3.31
CA LEU A 104 4.61 10.64 -2.77
C LEU A 104 3.96 9.52 -3.58
N ALA A 105 2.71 9.69 -4.03
CA ALA A 105 2.03 8.69 -4.84
C ALA A 105 2.70 8.50 -6.19
N ARG A 106 3.10 9.58 -6.86
CA ARG A 106 3.81 9.50 -8.14
C ARG A 106 5.20 8.89 -7.99
N GLU A 107 5.94 9.24 -6.93
CA GLU A 107 7.20 8.57 -6.62
C GLU A 107 7.02 7.06 -6.42
N ALA A 108 5.98 6.65 -5.68
CA ALA A 108 5.68 5.24 -5.48
C ALA A 108 5.38 4.52 -6.81
N VAL A 109 4.60 5.14 -7.71
CA VAL A 109 4.33 4.61 -9.05
C VAL A 109 5.64 4.47 -9.85
N THR A 110 6.47 5.51 -9.90
CA THR A 110 7.75 5.46 -10.62
C THR A 110 8.68 4.36 -10.12
N ILE A 111 8.78 4.18 -8.80
CA ILE A 111 9.59 3.10 -8.23
C ILE A 111 8.99 1.73 -8.58
N ALA A 112 7.66 1.57 -8.45
CA ALA A 112 7.00 0.31 -8.75
C ALA A 112 7.13 -0.07 -10.23
N GLU A 113 7.03 0.89 -11.16
CA GLU A 113 7.19 0.68 -12.60
C GLU A 113 8.57 0.15 -12.99
N ALA A 114 9.60 0.45 -12.19
CA ALA A 114 10.94 -0.11 -12.38
C ALA A 114 11.08 -1.57 -11.92
N THR A 115 10.00 -2.20 -11.46
CA THR A 115 9.97 -3.60 -10.99
C THR A 115 9.06 -4.48 -11.84
N ASP A 116 9.22 -5.79 -11.69
CA ASP A 116 8.31 -6.81 -12.21
C ASP A 116 7.23 -7.23 -11.19
N PHE A 117 7.12 -6.52 -10.06
CA PHE A 117 6.12 -6.78 -9.02
C PHE A 117 4.75 -6.21 -9.41
N VAL A 118 4.05 -6.95 -10.27
CA VAL A 118 2.77 -6.52 -10.88
C VAL A 118 1.72 -6.08 -9.85
N ASN A 119 1.61 -6.78 -8.71
CA ASN A 119 0.68 -6.38 -7.65
C ASN A 119 1.07 -5.04 -7.02
N ASP A 120 2.34 -4.84 -6.63
CA ASP A 120 2.78 -3.58 -6.03
C ASP A 120 2.65 -2.39 -7.01
N ARG A 121 2.79 -2.63 -8.32
CA ARG A 121 2.49 -1.65 -9.38
C ARG A 121 1.00 -1.28 -9.42
N ALA A 122 0.13 -2.27 -9.41
CA ALA A 122 -1.32 -2.07 -9.43
C ALA A 122 -1.79 -1.32 -8.18
N ASP A 123 -1.33 -1.77 -7.02
CA ASP A 123 -1.51 -1.16 -5.72
C ASP A 123 -1.12 0.33 -5.70
N ALA A 124 0.06 0.69 -6.24
CA ALA A 124 0.52 2.08 -6.30
C ALA A 124 -0.40 2.95 -7.16
N LEU A 125 -0.93 2.41 -8.26
CA LEU A 125 -1.91 3.09 -9.11
C LEU A 125 -3.26 3.25 -8.41
N VAL A 126 -3.71 2.28 -7.62
CA VAL A 126 -4.91 2.42 -6.77
C VAL A 126 -4.72 3.58 -5.80
N ASP A 127 -3.60 3.64 -5.08
CA ASP A 127 -3.35 4.71 -4.12
C ASP A 127 -3.20 6.08 -4.80
N LEU A 128 -2.57 6.16 -5.97
CA LEU A 128 -2.53 7.38 -6.77
C LEU A 128 -3.95 7.83 -7.17
N SER A 129 -4.83 6.90 -7.54
CA SER A 129 -6.22 7.27 -7.86
C SER A 129 -6.97 7.89 -6.67
N HIS A 130 -6.70 7.44 -5.44
CA HIS A 130 -7.29 8.04 -4.23
C HIS A 130 -6.80 9.47 -4.02
N VAL A 131 -5.52 9.72 -4.25
CA VAL A 131 -4.94 11.06 -4.15
C VAL A 131 -5.51 11.99 -5.23
N LEU A 132 -5.60 11.51 -6.48
CA LEU A 132 -6.14 12.28 -7.60
C LEU A 132 -7.63 12.60 -7.44
N GLU A 133 -8.42 11.66 -6.91
CA GLU A 133 -9.82 11.87 -6.53
C GLU A 133 -9.95 12.98 -5.49
N ALA A 134 -9.16 12.91 -4.39
CA ALA A 134 -9.13 13.96 -3.37
C ALA A 134 -8.71 15.32 -3.94
N ALA A 135 -7.83 15.32 -4.95
CA ALA A 135 -7.39 16.50 -5.69
C ALA A 135 -8.36 16.96 -6.80
N ARG A 136 -9.53 16.32 -6.94
CA ARG A 136 -10.55 16.64 -7.96
C ARG A 136 -10.07 16.47 -9.41
N ARG A 137 -9.10 15.59 -9.64
CA ARG A 137 -8.56 15.23 -10.97
C ARG A 137 -9.19 13.93 -11.45
N GLY A 138 -10.50 13.99 -11.71
CA GLY A 138 -11.34 12.81 -12.00
C GLY A 138 -10.82 11.94 -13.14
N ASP A 139 -10.51 12.53 -14.28
CA ASP A 139 -10.05 11.79 -15.47
C ASP A 139 -8.74 11.02 -15.20
N GLU A 140 -7.80 11.64 -14.48
CA GLU A 140 -6.55 10.98 -14.11
C GLU A 140 -6.75 9.91 -13.04
N ALA A 141 -7.69 10.12 -12.10
CA ALA A 141 -8.06 9.10 -11.12
C ALA A 141 -8.65 7.86 -11.81
N VAL A 142 -9.52 8.07 -12.81
CA VAL A 142 -10.10 7.01 -13.66
C VAL A 142 -9.01 6.30 -14.46
N ALA A 143 -8.06 7.02 -15.06
CA ALA A 143 -6.95 6.43 -15.78
C ALA A 143 -6.07 5.56 -14.87
N ALA A 144 -5.72 6.06 -13.68
CA ALA A 144 -4.90 5.33 -12.72
C ALA A 144 -5.59 4.04 -12.25
N VAL A 145 -6.86 4.10 -11.84
CA VAL A 145 -7.58 2.90 -11.37
C VAL A 145 -7.83 1.89 -12.50
N SER A 146 -7.99 2.35 -13.75
CA SER A 146 -8.13 1.46 -14.91
C SER A 146 -6.82 0.72 -15.20
N GLY A 147 -5.67 1.41 -15.10
CA GLY A 147 -4.36 0.80 -15.19
C GLY A 147 -4.11 -0.24 -14.09
N ALA A 148 -4.51 0.05 -12.85
CA ALA A 148 -4.45 -0.90 -11.75
C ALA A 148 -5.29 -2.16 -12.01
N LEU A 149 -6.53 -1.99 -12.49
CA LEU A 149 -7.42 -3.10 -12.81
C LEU A 149 -6.79 -4.03 -13.84
N HIS A 150 -6.26 -3.47 -14.92
CA HIS A 150 -5.59 -4.25 -15.97
C HIS A 150 -4.42 -5.07 -15.42
N LEU A 151 -3.60 -4.51 -14.53
CA LEU A 151 -2.47 -5.21 -13.93
C LEU A 151 -2.92 -6.35 -13.00
N TYR A 152 -3.96 -6.14 -12.19
CA TYR A 152 -4.49 -7.23 -11.37
C TYR A 152 -5.10 -8.35 -12.21
N GLU A 153 -5.81 -8.02 -13.29
CA GLU A 153 -6.34 -9.01 -14.24
C GLU A 153 -5.22 -9.81 -14.91
N LEU A 154 -4.17 -9.12 -15.39
CA LEU A 154 -2.99 -9.76 -15.97
C LEU A 154 -2.29 -10.71 -15.00
N LYS A 155 -2.21 -10.32 -13.72
CA LYS A 155 -1.63 -11.16 -12.66
C LYS A 155 -2.54 -12.34 -12.26
N GLY A 156 -3.84 -12.25 -12.54
CA GLY A 156 -4.86 -13.19 -12.04
C GLY A 156 -5.28 -12.91 -10.59
N ASN A 157 -5.06 -11.71 -10.06
CA ASN A 157 -5.47 -11.30 -8.72
C ASN A 157 -6.96 -10.90 -8.72
N VAL A 158 -7.83 -11.90 -8.75
CA VAL A 158 -9.28 -11.71 -8.91
C VAL A 158 -9.92 -10.90 -7.76
N VAL A 159 -9.39 -11.02 -6.55
CA VAL A 159 -9.92 -10.31 -5.37
C VAL A 159 -9.62 -8.82 -5.48
N ALA A 160 -8.37 -8.44 -5.76
CA ALA A 160 -8.00 -7.04 -5.92
C ALA A 160 -8.61 -6.42 -7.18
N ALA A 161 -8.72 -7.19 -8.28
CA ALA A 161 -9.42 -6.75 -9.49
C ALA A 161 -10.88 -6.39 -9.20
N ALA A 162 -11.63 -7.25 -8.49
CA ALA A 162 -13.02 -6.98 -8.13
C ALA A 162 -13.17 -5.71 -7.26
N ALA A 163 -12.31 -5.54 -6.26
CA ALA A 163 -12.30 -4.33 -5.42
C ALA A 163 -11.99 -3.06 -6.25
N THR A 164 -11.03 -3.16 -7.17
CA THR A 164 -10.62 -2.06 -8.06
C THR A 164 -11.72 -1.70 -9.06
N GLN A 165 -12.46 -2.68 -9.58
CA GLN A 165 -13.61 -2.46 -10.45
C GLN A 165 -14.74 -1.72 -9.72
N LEU A 166 -15.02 -2.06 -8.46
CA LEU A 166 -16.00 -1.32 -7.64
C LEU A 166 -15.57 0.14 -7.44
N ARG A 167 -14.28 0.39 -7.23
CA ARG A 167 -13.73 1.74 -7.12
C ARG A 167 -13.86 2.53 -8.41
N LEU A 168 -13.47 1.96 -9.56
CA LEU A 168 -13.65 2.56 -10.87
C LEU A 168 -15.12 2.94 -11.11
N GLY A 169 -16.05 2.03 -10.78
CA GLY A 169 -17.49 2.29 -10.89
C GLY A 169 -18.01 3.43 -10.00
N LYS A 170 -17.34 3.74 -8.88
CA LYS A 170 -17.67 4.92 -8.05
C LYS A 170 -17.18 6.20 -8.70
N LEU A 171 -15.94 6.22 -9.21
CA LEU A 171 -15.34 7.40 -9.84
C LEU A 171 -16.08 7.84 -11.10
N VAL A 172 -16.54 6.90 -11.93
CA VAL A 172 -17.25 7.20 -13.18
C VAL A 172 -18.69 7.71 -12.94
N LYS A 173 -19.23 7.51 -11.73
CA LYS A 173 -20.59 7.98 -11.37
C LYS A 173 -20.62 9.37 -10.72
N MET A 174 -19.45 9.92 -10.39
CA MET A 174 -19.31 11.27 -9.82
C MET A 174 -19.35 12.34 -10.90
#